data_AF-A0A9P1E4L2-F1
#
_entry.id   AF-A0A9P1E4L2-F1
#
_cell.length_a   1.000
_cell.length_b   1.000
_cell.length_c   1.000
_cell.angle_alpha   90.00
_cell.angle_beta   90.00
_cell.angle_gamma   90.00
#
_symmetry.space_group_name_H-M   'P 1'
#
loop_
_entity.id
_entity.type
_entity.pdbx_description
1 polymer ?
#
loop_
_entity_poly.entity_id
_entity_poly.type
_entity_poly.pdbx_seq_one_letter_code
_entity_poly.pdbx_strand_id
1 'polypeptide(L)'
;MSNFSDEIACSGHVIEEIHFRGEIFVVDSTSHSSSSFDGIPQSDSSLLVKEAEVSELLGKNVLSNKEAFDLYDEYAFRIGFGIRYSTLRKKEGCCDVRGREFCCTKQGSKKNKGVHGKVFTKVDRRTGCKAKIYFEFRSNGEWVVVRHLMDHNHSFCPGSLVHHVRSHRDVSSSELTYLNHLRNRGVKIADGFRCLQAEAGGSPSIGFVLR
;
A
#
# COMPACT_ATOMS: atom_id res chain seq x y z
N MET A 1 -44.70 11.09 -3.86
CA MET A 1 -43.47 11.90 -3.74
C MET A 1 -43.37 12.37 -2.30
N SER A 2 -42.71 11.59 -1.46
CA SER A 2 -42.33 11.98 -0.11
C SER A 2 -41.34 10.95 0.41
N ASN A 3 -40.62 11.37 1.45
CA ASN A 3 -39.74 10.62 2.36
C ASN A 3 -38.26 10.87 2.08
N PHE A 4 -37.42 11.16 3.08
CA PHE A 4 -37.59 11.51 4.49
C PHE A 4 -36.20 12.01 4.90
N SER A 5 -36.12 13.00 5.78
CA SER A 5 -34.89 13.30 6.53
C SER A 5 -34.47 12.06 7.33
N ASP A 6 -33.17 11.85 7.55
CA ASP A 6 -32.62 11.78 8.91
C ASP A 6 -31.11 11.59 8.94
N GLU A 7 -30.52 12.29 9.91
CA GLU A 7 -29.19 12.11 10.45
C GLU A 7 -28.93 10.66 10.85
N ILE A 8 -27.70 10.16 10.67
CA ILE A 8 -27.11 9.27 11.68
C ILE A 8 -25.68 9.71 12.00
N ALA A 9 -25.51 9.91 13.29
CA ALA A 9 -24.32 10.33 14.00
C ALA A 9 -23.16 9.32 13.97
N CYS A 10 -22.01 9.87 14.33
CA CYS A 10 -20.78 9.24 14.75
C CYS A 10 -20.95 7.89 15.49
N SER A 11 -20.35 6.83 14.95
CA SER A 11 -19.87 5.72 15.76
C SER A 11 -18.50 5.29 15.24
N GLY A 12 -17.57 5.05 16.15
CA GLY A 12 -16.14 4.85 15.91
C GLY A 12 -15.78 3.61 15.09
N HIS A 13 -16.11 3.60 13.80
CA HIS A 13 -15.59 2.67 12.83
C HIS A 13 -14.43 3.29 12.07
N VAL A 14 -13.22 2.77 12.29
CA VAL A 14 -12.11 2.97 11.38
C VAL A 14 -12.42 2.14 10.14
N ILE A 15 -12.95 2.77 9.10
CA ILE A 15 -12.99 2.15 7.78
C ILE A 15 -11.56 2.28 7.24
N GLU A 16 -10.76 1.20 7.36
CA GLU A 16 -9.55 1.07 6.54
C GLU A 16 -10.01 0.78 5.10
N GLU A 17 -10.17 1.84 4.32
CA GLU A 17 -10.28 1.72 2.86
C GLU A 17 -8.93 1.26 2.32
N ILE A 18 -8.81 -0.03 2.03
CA ILE A 18 -7.66 -0.59 1.31
C ILE A 18 -7.97 -0.44 -0.18
N HIS A 19 -7.54 0.66 -0.78
CA HIS A 19 -7.55 0.81 -2.23
C HIS A 19 -6.46 -0.08 -2.83
N PHE A 20 -6.87 -1.17 -3.47
CA PHE A 20 -6.08 -1.88 -4.47
C PHE A 20 -6.70 -1.55 -5.84
N ARG A 21 -5.88 -1.36 -6.86
CA ARG A 21 -6.24 -0.86 -8.21
C ARG A 21 -7.58 -1.39 -8.76
N GLY A 22 -8.69 -0.77 -8.38
CA GLY A 22 -10.00 -0.92 -9.02
C GLY A 22 -11.01 -1.90 -8.43
N GLU A 23 -10.76 -2.65 -7.36
CA GLU A 23 -11.77 -3.59 -6.82
C GLU A 23 -11.87 -3.60 -5.29
N ILE A 24 -13.10 -3.53 -4.78
CA ILE A 24 -13.47 -3.69 -3.37
C ILE A 24 -13.50 -5.20 -3.07
N PHE A 25 -12.57 -5.69 -2.26
CA PHE A 25 -12.63 -7.06 -1.74
C PHE A 25 -13.01 -7.06 -0.26
N VAL A 26 -14.23 -7.52 0.03
CA VAL A 26 -14.63 -7.96 1.37
C VAL A 26 -14.10 -9.38 1.53
N VAL A 27 -13.20 -9.61 2.50
CA VAL A 27 -12.72 -10.97 2.82
C VAL A 27 -13.15 -11.36 4.22
N ASP A 28 -13.94 -12.43 4.28
CA ASP A 28 -14.29 -13.10 5.53
C ASP A 28 -13.09 -13.89 6.06
N SER A 29 -13.01 -13.97 7.39
CA SER A 29 -11.87 -14.48 8.15
C SER A 29 -12.04 -15.96 8.41
N THR A 30 -11.31 -16.86 7.73
CA THR A 30 -11.05 -18.20 8.28
C THR A 30 -9.76 -18.87 7.78
N SER A 31 -8.87 -19.11 8.75
CA SER A 31 -7.84 -20.17 8.89
C SER A 31 -6.65 -20.28 7.91
N HIS A 32 -5.54 -19.70 8.37
CA HIS A 32 -4.18 -20.26 8.55
C HIS A 32 -3.64 -21.37 7.62
N SER A 33 -2.55 -21.04 6.90
CA SER A 33 -1.33 -21.87 6.89
C SER A 33 -0.09 -20.98 6.76
N SER A 34 0.85 -21.15 7.68
CA SER A 34 2.09 -20.38 7.82
C SER A 34 3.21 -21.00 7.01
N SER A 35 3.70 -20.31 5.98
CA SER A 35 5.02 -20.58 5.40
C SER A 35 6.00 -19.47 5.82
N SER A 36 6.88 -19.84 6.74
CA SER A 36 8.00 -19.03 7.20
C SER A 36 9.04 -18.93 6.07
N PHE A 37 9.23 -17.73 5.53
CA PHE A 37 10.42 -17.40 4.75
C PHE A 37 11.36 -16.62 5.66
N ASP A 38 12.19 -17.36 6.40
CA ASP A 38 13.33 -16.82 7.14
C ASP A 38 14.46 -16.55 6.15
N GLY A 39 14.92 -15.30 6.09
CA GLY A 39 16.11 -14.94 5.30
C GLY A 39 16.05 -13.57 4.63
N ILE A 40 15.79 -12.50 5.38
CA ILE A 40 16.25 -11.16 4.98
C ILE A 40 17.35 -10.77 5.97
N PRO A 41 18.59 -10.49 5.52
CA PRO A 41 19.65 -10.05 6.41
C PRO A 41 19.19 -8.78 7.15
N GLN A 42 19.14 -8.85 8.48
CA GLN A 42 19.02 -7.67 9.31
C GLN A 42 20.33 -6.89 9.16
N SER A 43 20.30 -5.86 8.32
CA SER A 43 21.42 -4.93 8.16
C SER A 43 21.23 -3.74 9.09
N ASP A 44 22.38 -3.28 9.54
CA ASP A 44 22.63 -2.49 10.73
C ASP A 44 21.86 -1.16 10.80
N SER A 45 21.60 -0.77 12.05
CA SER A 45 21.01 0.51 12.42
C SER A 45 21.86 1.66 11.88
N SER A 46 21.26 2.58 11.11
CA SER A 46 21.73 3.93 10.69
C SER A 46 22.15 4.18 9.22
N LEU A 47 21.77 3.34 8.25
CA LEU A 47 21.96 3.72 6.84
C LEU A 47 20.95 4.79 6.40
N LEU A 48 21.40 6.03 6.20
CA LEU A 48 20.64 7.07 5.50
C LEU A 48 20.82 6.89 3.98
N VAL A 49 19.78 6.35 3.34
CA VAL A 49 19.76 6.12 1.90
C VAL A 49 18.91 7.19 1.24
N LYS A 50 19.47 7.95 0.30
CA LYS A 50 18.74 8.94 -0.50
C LYS A 50 18.25 8.33 -1.80
N GLU A 51 17.05 8.70 -2.22
CA GLU A 51 16.48 8.27 -3.51
C GLU A 51 17.18 8.96 -4.71
N ALA A 52 17.41 10.27 -4.59
CA ALA A 52 18.06 11.12 -5.60
C ALA A 52 18.57 12.43 -4.97
N GLU A 53 19.39 13.20 -5.70
CA GLU A 53 19.79 14.56 -5.28
C GLU A 53 18.66 15.58 -5.48
N VAL A 54 17.92 15.46 -6.60
CA VAL A 54 16.81 16.34 -6.96
C VAL A 54 15.57 15.51 -7.22
N SER A 55 14.44 15.93 -6.64
CA SER A 55 13.16 15.25 -6.85
C SER A 55 12.56 15.60 -8.20
N GLU A 56 12.54 14.64 -9.12
CA GLU A 56 11.82 14.73 -10.41
C GLU A 56 10.29 14.89 -10.28
N LEU A 57 9.72 14.58 -9.11
CA LEU A 57 8.28 14.69 -8.88
C LEU A 57 7.84 16.09 -8.44
N LEU A 58 8.76 16.95 -8.01
CA LEU A 58 8.40 18.28 -7.51
C LEU A 58 7.74 19.11 -8.62
N GLY A 59 6.61 19.74 -8.30
CA GLY A 59 5.86 20.57 -9.25
C GLY A 59 4.98 19.81 -10.24
N LYS A 60 5.05 18.47 -10.30
CA LYS A 60 4.10 17.68 -11.12
C LYS A 60 2.68 17.85 -10.59
N ASN A 61 1.72 17.94 -11.52
CA ASN A 61 0.30 18.05 -11.24
C ASN A 61 -0.47 16.81 -11.73
N VAL A 62 -1.55 16.46 -11.03
CA VAL A 62 -2.47 15.38 -11.36
C VAL A 62 -3.91 15.78 -11.01
N LEU A 63 -4.89 15.10 -11.60
CA LEU A 63 -6.30 15.49 -11.48
C LEU A 63 -7.02 14.74 -10.36
N SER A 64 -6.53 13.56 -9.98
CA SER A 64 -7.16 12.71 -8.97
C SER A 64 -6.23 12.32 -7.82
N ASN A 65 -6.83 12.04 -6.66
CA ASN A 65 -6.08 11.47 -5.52
C ASN A 65 -5.48 10.10 -5.87
N LYS A 66 -6.18 9.33 -6.72
CA LYS A 66 -5.69 8.03 -7.21
C LYS A 66 -4.47 8.22 -8.11
N GLU A 67 -4.52 9.14 -9.06
CA GLU A 67 -3.38 9.47 -9.92
C GLU A 67 -2.18 9.97 -9.12
N ALA A 68 -2.41 10.74 -8.05
CA ALA A 68 -1.34 11.16 -7.14
C ALA A 68 -0.67 9.97 -6.44
N PHE A 69 -1.45 8.96 -6.06
CA PHE A 69 -0.92 7.72 -5.51
C PHE A 69 -0.15 6.95 -6.57
N ASP A 70 -0.74 6.71 -7.74
CA ASP A 70 -0.12 5.94 -8.83
C ASP A 70 1.20 6.57 -9.30
N LEU A 71 1.26 7.91 -9.41
CA LEU A 71 2.48 8.65 -9.77
C LEU A 71 3.61 8.43 -8.76
N TYR A 72 3.29 8.41 -7.46
CA TYR A 72 4.30 8.16 -6.44
C TYR A 72 4.63 6.68 -6.31
N ASP A 73 3.67 5.78 -6.56
CA ASP A 73 3.85 4.33 -6.53
C ASP A 73 4.80 3.89 -7.65
N GLU A 74 4.62 4.40 -8.87
CA GLU A 74 5.51 4.14 -10.00
C GLU A 74 6.95 4.61 -9.72
N TYR A 75 7.09 5.80 -9.14
CA TYR A 75 8.38 6.29 -8.67
C TYR A 75 9.00 5.35 -7.62
N ALA A 76 8.23 5.00 -6.60
CA ALA A 76 8.68 4.11 -5.53
C ALA A 76 9.01 2.69 -6.03
N PHE A 77 8.33 2.22 -7.07
CA PHE A 77 8.62 0.96 -7.76
C PHE A 77 10.01 0.99 -8.38
N ARG A 78 10.34 2.04 -9.15
CA ARG A 78 11.66 2.19 -9.78
C ARG A 78 12.80 2.29 -8.76
N ILE A 79 12.58 2.98 -7.64
CA ILE A 79 13.59 3.12 -6.59
C ILE A 79 13.67 1.85 -5.70
N GLY A 80 12.57 1.12 -5.56
CA GLY A 80 12.52 -0.14 -4.82
C GLY A 80 12.00 -0.03 -3.39
N PHE A 81 11.10 0.89 -3.09
CA PHE A 81 10.40 0.93 -1.80
C PHE A 81 8.89 0.90 -1.97
N GLY A 82 8.17 0.58 -0.90
CA GLY A 82 6.69 0.55 -0.93
C GLY A 82 6.10 1.77 -0.27
N ILE A 83 4.94 2.21 -0.74
CA ILE A 83 4.25 3.39 -0.20
C ILE A 83 2.94 3.02 0.50
N ARG A 84 2.40 3.97 1.25
CA ARG A 84 1.08 3.87 1.88
C ARG A 84 0.41 5.24 1.97
N TYR A 85 -0.91 5.21 2.07
CA TYR A 85 -1.72 6.34 2.45
C TYR A 85 -1.33 6.84 3.86
N SER A 86 -0.97 8.12 3.95
CA SER A 86 -0.71 8.81 5.22
C SER A 86 -1.89 9.75 5.50
N THR A 87 -1.60 10.96 5.97
CA THR A 87 -2.56 11.97 6.35
C THR A 87 -3.31 12.57 5.15
N LEU A 88 -4.62 12.72 5.29
CA LEU A 88 -5.45 13.63 4.49
C LEU A 88 -5.59 14.95 5.27
N ARG A 89 -5.14 16.06 4.69
CA ARG A 89 -5.28 17.39 5.28
C ARG A 89 -6.52 18.05 4.73
N LYS A 90 -7.42 18.50 5.61
CA LYS A 90 -8.60 19.29 5.27
C LYS A 90 -8.34 20.77 5.55
N LYS A 91 -9.11 21.66 4.91
CA LYS A 91 -9.14 23.07 5.27
C LYS A 91 -9.77 23.22 6.65
N GLU A 92 -9.30 24.21 7.40
CA GLU A 92 -9.85 24.49 8.73
C GLU A 92 -11.30 24.99 8.60
N GLY A 93 -12.21 24.42 9.39
CA GLY A 93 -13.62 24.79 9.36
C GLY A 93 -14.43 24.28 8.16
N CYS A 94 -13.86 23.45 7.26
CA CYS A 94 -14.60 22.86 6.13
C CYS A 94 -14.25 21.37 5.91
N CYS A 95 -15.14 20.61 5.29
CA CYS A 95 -14.87 19.25 4.85
C CYS A 95 -13.93 19.19 3.62
N ASP A 96 -13.68 20.33 2.98
CA ASP A 96 -12.79 20.49 1.83
C ASP A 96 -11.38 19.95 2.08
N VAL A 97 -10.87 19.24 1.08
CA VAL A 97 -9.51 18.71 1.10
C VAL A 97 -8.52 19.83 0.75
N ARG A 98 -7.48 19.98 1.59
CA ARG A 98 -6.34 20.88 1.37
C ARG A 98 -5.14 20.16 0.78
N GLY A 99 -4.95 18.89 1.12
CA GLY A 99 -3.80 18.13 0.65
C GLY A 99 -3.76 16.70 1.11
N ARG A 100 -2.84 15.93 0.53
CA ARG A 100 -2.66 14.50 0.79
C ARG A 100 -1.19 14.19 0.96
N GLU A 101 -0.88 13.39 1.98
CA GLU A 101 0.44 12.85 2.20
C GLU A 101 0.46 11.34 1.89
N PHE A 102 1.51 10.89 1.21
CA PHE A 102 1.86 9.47 1.06
C PHE A 102 3.25 9.24 1.65
N CYS A 103 3.49 8.08 2.23
CA CYS A 103 4.73 7.81 2.94
C CYS A 103 5.26 6.41 2.69
N CYS A 104 6.55 6.21 3.01
CA CYS A 104 7.15 4.90 2.96
C CYS A 104 6.44 3.91 3.91
N THR A 105 6.33 2.65 3.50
CA THR A 105 5.75 1.57 4.28
C THR A 105 6.43 1.40 5.64
N LYS A 106 7.75 1.67 5.71
CA LYS A 106 8.53 1.60 6.95
C LYS A 106 8.48 2.87 7.81
N GLN A 107 7.67 3.89 7.43
CA GLN A 107 7.58 5.14 8.20
C GLN A 107 6.95 4.93 9.59
N GLY A 108 7.45 5.68 10.56
CA GLY A 108 6.90 5.80 11.92
C GLY A 108 7.23 4.62 12.82
N SER A 109 6.58 4.55 13.98
CA SER A 109 6.63 3.42 14.90
C SER A 109 5.19 3.00 15.22
N LYS A 110 4.94 1.72 15.44
CA LYS A 110 3.63 1.29 15.95
C LYS A 110 3.50 1.83 17.38
N LYS A 111 2.44 2.61 17.63
CA LYS A 111 2.06 2.94 19.01
C LYS A 111 1.74 1.61 19.70
N ASN A 112 2.50 1.28 20.75
CA ASN A 112 2.22 0.12 21.59
C ASN A 112 0.85 0.34 22.25
N LYS A 113 -0.21 -0.18 21.64
CA LYS A 113 -1.48 -0.37 22.35
C LYS A 113 -1.18 -1.44 23.40
N GLY A 114 -1.29 -1.07 24.67
CA GLY A 114 -0.95 -1.92 25.82
C GLY A 114 -1.41 -3.35 25.61
N VAL A 115 -0.51 -4.29 25.90
CA VAL A 115 -0.68 -5.72 25.68
C VAL A 115 -1.79 -6.23 26.60
N HIS A 116 -3.01 -6.27 26.09
CA HIS A 116 -4.05 -7.15 26.60
C HIS A 116 -4.33 -8.24 25.57
N GLY A 117 -3.67 -9.39 25.75
CA GLY A 117 -4.22 -10.69 25.35
C GLY A 117 -4.18 -11.11 23.88
N LYS A 118 -3.23 -10.65 23.06
CA LYS A 118 -3.00 -11.26 21.72
C LYS A 118 -1.63 -11.92 21.63
N VAL A 119 -1.64 -13.26 21.59
CA VAL A 119 -0.48 -14.16 21.44
C VAL A 119 0.22 -13.99 20.08
N PHE A 120 -0.44 -13.38 19.08
CA PHE A 120 0.14 -13.09 17.78
C PHE A 120 0.13 -11.59 17.49
N THR A 121 1.21 -10.89 17.82
CA THR A 121 1.42 -9.52 17.35
C THR A 121 2.11 -9.56 16.00
N LYS A 122 1.41 -9.14 14.93
CA LYS A 122 2.01 -8.92 13.60
C LYS A 122 3.32 -8.15 13.74
N VAL A 123 4.42 -8.76 13.27
CA VAL A 123 5.77 -8.17 13.32
C VAL A 123 5.71 -6.75 12.76
N ASP A 124 6.17 -5.78 13.55
CA ASP A 124 6.26 -4.39 13.10
C ASP A 124 7.44 -4.27 12.14
N ARG A 125 7.14 -3.90 10.89
CA ARG A 125 8.15 -3.64 9.86
C ARG A 125 8.50 -2.15 9.75
N ARG A 126 7.94 -1.31 10.62
CA ARG A 126 8.23 0.13 10.64
C ARG A 126 9.55 0.38 11.36
N THR A 127 10.43 1.13 10.72
CA THR A 127 11.78 1.45 11.19
C THR A 127 11.90 2.91 11.63
N GLY A 128 10.82 3.69 11.60
CA GLY A 128 10.88 5.13 11.80
C GLY A 128 11.37 5.90 10.56
N CYS A 129 11.25 5.31 9.36
CA CYS A 129 11.59 6.00 8.10
C CYS A 129 10.86 7.35 8.00
N LYS A 130 11.50 8.36 7.42
CA LYS A 130 10.94 9.73 7.30
C LYS A 130 10.48 10.07 5.88
N ALA A 131 10.82 9.23 4.90
CA ALA A 131 10.47 9.45 3.49
C ALA A 131 8.96 9.59 3.28
N LYS A 132 8.58 10.66 2.56
CA LYS A 132 7.19 11.00 2.26
C LYS A 132 7.08 12.07 1.17
N ILE A 133 5.94 12.08 0.51
CA ILE A 133 5.55 13.08 -0.48
C ILE A 133 4.27 13.77 -0.04
N TYR A 134 4.14 15.05 -0.36
CA TYR A 134 2.96 15.85 -0.07
C TYR A 134 2.43 16.53 -1.32
N PHE A 135 1.15 16.27 -1.58
CA PHE A 135 0.36 16.90 -2.60
C PHE A 135 -0.55 17.96 -1.97
N GLU A 136 -0.57 19.15 -2.56
CA GLU A 136 -1.51 20.21 -2.21
C GLU A 136 -2.61 20.27 -3.26
N PHE A 137 -3.86 20.38 -2.79
CA PHE A 137 -5.00 20.57 -3.66
C PHE A 137 -5.19 22.06 -3.93
N ARG A 138 -5.09 22.45 -5.20
CA ARG A 138 -5.17 23.84 -5.66
C ARG A 138 -6.60 24.19 -6.07
N SER A 139 -6.88 25.49 -6.13
CA SER A 139 -8.20 26.02 -6.51
C SER A 139 -8.61 25.70 -7.95
N ASN A 140 -7.64 25.37 -8.83
CA ASN A 140 -7.89 24.90 -10.19
C ASN A 140 -8.35 23.44 -10.26
N GLY A 141 -8.53 22.75 -9.12
CA GLY A 141 -8.95 21.35 -9.05
C GLY A 141 -7.81 20.35 -9.22
N GLU A 142 -6.56 20.80 -9.25
CA GLU A 142 -5.40 19.94 -9.45
C GLU A 142 -4.66 19.67 -8.13
N TRP A 143 -4.03 18.50 -8.08
CA TRP A 143 -3.11 18.11 -7.01
C TRP A 143 -1.68 18.34 -7.47
N VAL A 144 -0.91 19.12 -6.71
CA VAL A 144 0.47 19.44 -7.08
C VAL A 144 1.44 18.98 -6.01
N VAL A 145 2.55 18.37 -6.41
CA VAL A 145 3.62 17.98 -5.48
C VAL A 145 4.35 19.22 -4.99
N VAL A 146 4.21 19.52 -3.70
CA VAL A 146 4.84 20.70 -3.07
C VAL A 146 6.04 20.33 -2.21
N ARG A 147 6.13 19.07 -1.78
CA ARG A 147 7.22 18.60 -0.93
C ARG A 147 7.49 17.13 -1.16
N HIS A 148 8.77 16.78 -1.26
CA HIS A 148 9.23 15.42 -1.36
C HIS A 148 10.43 15.22 -0.42
N LEU A 149 10.27 14.40 0.61
CA LEU A 149 11.32 13.98 1.52
C LEU A 149 11.82 12.60 1.07
N MET A 150 13.05 12.55 0.58
CA MET A 150 13.66 11.39 -0.08
C MET A 150 14.64 10.61 0.81
N ASP A 151 14.72 10.94 2.10
CA ASP A 151 15.64 10.30 3.04
C ASP A 151 15.02 9.04 3.67
N HIS A 152 15.64 7.89 3.41
CA HIS A 152 15.28 6.60 3.99
C HIS A 152 16.27 6.16 5.05
N ASN A 153 15.80 5.34 5.99
CA ASN A 153 16.65 4.72 7.02
C ASN A 153 16.79 3.21 6.84
N HIS A 154 16.60 2.73 5.61
CA HIS A 154 16.65 1.33 5.25
C HIS A 154 17.08 1.18 3.80
N SER A 155 17.63 0.02 3.46
CA SER A 155 17.92 -0.35 2.08
C SER A 155 16.64 -0.48 1.23
N PHE A 156 16.80 -0.26 -0.07
CA PHE A 156 15.76 -0.52 -1.07
C PHE A 156 15.68 -2.01 -1.40
N CYS A 157 14.50 -2.43 -1.85
CA CYS A 157 14.23 -3.75 -2.36
C CYS A 157 14.93 -3.92 -3.71
N PRO A 158 15.63 -5.05 -3.97
CA PRO A 158 16.18 -5.34 -5.28
C PRO A 158 15.10 -5.34 -6.35
N GLY A 159 15.41 -4.82 -7.55
CA GLY A 159 14.48 -4.73 -8.68
C GLY A 159 13.72 -6.02 -8.98
N SER A 160 14.39 -7.17 -8.85
CA SER A 160 13.81 -8.50 -9.06
C SER A 160 12.72 -8.89 -8.05
N LEU A 161 12.61 -8.19 -6.91
CA LEU A 161 11.66 -8.50 -5.83
C LEU A 161 10.72 -7.32 -5.53
N VAL A 162 10.83 -6.20 -6.26
CA VAL A 162 10.00 -5.01 -6.03
C VAL A 162 8.51 -5.32 -6.18
N HIS A 163 8.13 -6.16 -7.13
CA HIS A 163 6.73 -6.56 -7.34
C HIS A 163 6.14 -7.34 -6.15
N HIS A 164 6.96 -7.88 -5.24
CA HIS A 164 6.46 -8.50 -4.00
C HIS A 164 6.18 -7.49 -2.89
N VAL A 165 6.60 -6.23 -3.03
CA VAL A 165 6.29 -5.14 -2.11
C VAL A 165 4.79 -4.87 -2.15
N ARG A 166 4.16 -4.70 -0.98
CA ARG A 166 2.68 -4.72 -0.87
C ARG A 166 1.97 -3.69 -1.75
N SER A 167 2.51 -2.49 -1.91
CA SER A 167 1.90 -1.45 -2.76
C SER A 167 1.98 -1.80 -4.25
N HIS A 168 3.00 -2.57 -4.63
CA HIS A 168 3.35 -2.91 -6.02
C HIS A 168 2.81 -4.25 -6.48
N ARG A 169 2.21 -5.03 -5.58
CA ARG A 169 1.58 -6.29 -5.97
C ARG A 169 0.43 -5.95 -6.89
N ASP A 170 0.30 -6.71 -7.96
CA ASP A 170 -0.83 -6.61 -8.86
C ASP A 170 -1.23 -8.02 -9.28
N VAL A 171 -2.53 -8.21 -9.47
CA VAL A 171 -3.08 -9.45 -10.01
C VAL A 171 -3.75 -9.08 -11.32
N SER A 172 -3.24 -9.61 -12.43
CA SER A 172 -3.84 -9.33 -13.72
C SER A 172 -5.28 -9.87 -13.78
N SER A 173 -6.13 -9.23 -14.57
CA SER A 173 -7.51 -9.66 -14.80
C SER A 173 -7.60 -11.09 -15.36
N SER A 174 -6.64 -11.49 -16.20
CA SER A 174 -6.52 -12.86 -16.69
C SER A 174 -6.20 -13.85 -15.58
N GLU A 175 -5.26 -13.54 -14.68
CA GLU A 175 -4.91 -14.41 -13.54
C GLU A 175 -6.10 -14.56 -12.59
N LEU A 176 -6.81 -13.46 -12.31
CA LEU A 176 -8.05 -13.49 -11.51
C LEU A 176 -9.12 -14.35 -12.19
N THR A 177 -9.35 -14.15 -13.48
CA THR A 177 -10.36 -14.91 -14.23
C THR A 177 -10.04 -16.40 -14.22
N TYR A 178 -8.77 -16.75 -14.41
CA TYR A 178 -8.29 -18.12 -14.34
C TYR A 178 -8.49 -18.74 -12.95
N LEU A 179 -8.08 -18.03 -11.88
CA LEU A 179 -8.29 -18.51 -10.50
C LEU A 179 -9.77 -18.69 -10.16
N ASN A 180 -10.62 -17.76 -10.59
CA ASN A 180 -12.07 -17.86 -10.41
C ASN A 180 -12.67 -19.05 -11.17
N HIS A 181 -12.22 -19.29 -12.40
CA HIS A 181 -12.64 -20.45 -13.20
C HIS A 181 -12.27 -21.78 -12.54
N LEU A 182 -11.04 -21.90 -12.04
CA LEU A 182 -10.58 -23.07 -11.29
C LEU A 182 -11.38 -23.28 -10.00
N ARG A 183 -11.61 -22.20 -9.25
CA ARG A 183 -12.45 -22.23 -8.04
C ARG A 183 -13.85 -22.74 -8.32
N ASN A 184 -14.48 -22.24 -9.39
CA ASN A 184 -15.83 -22.64 -9.78
C ASN A 184 -15.92 -24.12 -10.19
N ARG A 185 -14.77 -24.76 -10.49
CA ARG A 185 -14.65 -26.19 -10.78
C ARG A 185 -14.22 -27.03 -9.56
N GLY A 186 -14.18 -26.44 -8.38
CA GLY A 186 -13.81 -27.13 -7.14
C GLY A 186 -12.31 -27.26 -6.89
N VAL A 187 -11.47 -26.66 -7.74
CA VAL A 187 -10.01 -26.61 -7.50
C VAL A 187 -9.73 -25.58 -6.41
N LYS A 188 -8.92 -25.95 -5.42
CA LYS A 188 -8.51 -25.01 -4.37
C LYS A 188 -7.69 -23.89 -4.98
N ILE A 189 -7.94 -22.65 -4.56
CA ILE A 189 -7.18 -21.47 -5.03
C ILE A 189 -5.68 -21.64 -4.81
N ALA A 190 -5.27 -22.29 -3.71
CA ALA A 190 -3.87 -22.60 -3.45
C ALA A 190 -3.24 -23.48 -4.53
N ASP A 191 -4.01 -24.39 -5.12
CA ASP A 191 -3.54 -25.29 -6.17
C ASP A 191 -3.48 -24.55 -7.51
N GLY A 192 -4.51 -23.76 -7.82
CA GLY A 192 -4.51 -22.90 -9.01
C GLY A 192 -3.40 -21.85 -9.01
N PHE A 193 -3.08 -21.28 -7.84
CA PHE A 193 -1.95 -20.35 -7.70
C PHE A 193 -0.60 -21.04 -7.88
N ARG A 194 -0.44 -22.31 -7.44
CA ARG A 194 0.77 -23.07 -7.73
C ARG A 194 0.95 -23.30 -9.23
N CYS A 195 -0.14 -23.50 -9.98
CA CYS A 195 -0.08 -23.55 -11.44
C CYS A 195 0.41 -22.22 -12.02
N LEU A 196 -0.18 -21.09 -11.59
CA LEU A 196 0.27 -19.76 -12.04
C LEU A 196 1.75 -19.51 -11.71
N GLN A 197 2.20 -19.91 -10.52
CA GLN A 197 3.62 -19.82 -10.15
C GLN A 197 4.50 -20.67 -11.07
N ALA A 198 4.10 -21.90 -11.38
CA ALA A 198 4.87 -22.77 -12.25
C ALA A 198 4.94 -22.21 -13.69
N GLU A 199 3.84 -21.69 -14.21
CA GLU A 199 3.76 -21.06 -15.53
C GLU A 199 4.62 -19.79 -15.63
N ALA A 200 4.67 -18.99 -14.55
CA ALA A 200 5.49 -17.79 -14.48
C ALA A 200 7.00 -18.07 -14.29
N GLY A 201 7.42 -19.34 -14.11
CA GLY A 201 8.82 -19.70 -13.85
C GLY A 201 9.21 -19.63 -12.37
N GLY A 202 8.24 -19.70 -11.46
CA GLY A 202 8.42 -19.80 -10.02
C GLY A 202 7.86 -18.63 -9.23
N SER A 203 7.94 -18.74 -7.91
CA SER A 203 7.47 -17.70 -6.97
C SER A 203 8.11 -16.32 -7.16
N PRO A 204 9.40 -16.17 -7.54
CA PRO A 204 10.02 -14.86 -7.77
C PRO A 204 9.52 -14.13 -9.01
N SER A 205 8.71 -14.77 -9.85
CA SER A 205 8.26 -14.22 -11.13
C SER A 205 6.79 -13.81 -11.13
N ILE A 206 6.03 -14.17 -10.08
CA ILE A 206 4.62 -13.82 -9.97
C ILE A 206 4.43 -12.52 -9.17
N GLY A 207 3.62 -11.61 -9.70
CA GLY A 207 3.41 -10.25 -9.16
C GLY A 207 2.71 -10.18 -7.80
N PHE A 208 2.22 -11.31 -7.27
CA PHE A 208 1.43 -11.34 -6.05
C PHE A 208 1.64 -12.64 -5.26
N VAL A 209 1.15 -12.67 -4.02
CA VAL A 209 1.23 -13.85 -3.16
C VAL A 209 -0.13 -14.11 -2.53
N LEU A 210 -0.50 -15.39 -2.45
CA LEU A 210 -1.62 -15.81 -1.61
C LEU A 210 -1.29 -15.55 -0.14
N ARG A 211 -2.30 -15.16 0.64
CA ARG A 211 -2.17 -14.79 2.04
C ARG A 211 -3.18 -15.50 2.91
#